data_AF-A0A6B3FX62-F1
#
_entry.id   AF-A0A6B3FX62-F1
#
_cell.length_a   1.000
_cell.length_b   1.000
_cell.length_c   1.000
_cell.angle_alpha   90.00
_cell.angle_beta   90.00
_cell.angle_gamma   90.00
#
_symmetry.space_group_name_H-M   'P 1'
#
loop_
_entity.id
_entity.type
_entity.pdbx_description
1 polymer ?
#
loop_
_entity_poly.entity_id
_entity_poly.type
_entity_poly.pdbx_seq_one_letter_code
_entity_poly.pdbx_strand_id
1 'polypeptide(L)'
;GVGLAVLQAARIAGASKVIAVDVSPAKEELARQAGATDYVIASDTTPREIRKLTGGQGADVAVECVGRPATIRAAWESTRRGGRTTVVGIGGKDQEVTFNALEIFHWGRSLTGCVYGNSDPAHDLPVLADHIRAGRFDLSMMVTEHIGLEGIPAAFDNMIAGKGGRALVVF
;
A
#
# COMPACT_ATOMS: atom_id res chain seq x y z
N GLY A 1 -1.44 -4.03 -7.32
CA GLY A 1 -0.15 -3.49 -7.79
C GLY A 1 0.65 -2.82 -6.69
N VAL A 2 0.45 -1.51 -6.47
CA VAL A 2 1.27 -0.68 -5.56
C VAL A 2 1.37 -1.25 -4.14
N GLY A 3 0.24 -1.60 -3.51
CA GLY A 3 0.25 -2.17 -2.16
C GLY A 3 1.10 -3.45 -2.04
N LEU A 4 1.04 -4.34 -3.03
CA LEU A 4 1.87 -5.57 -3.04
C LEU A 4 3.36 -5.25 -3.11
N ALA A 5 3.75 -4.25 -3.92
CA ALA A 5 5.14 -3.79 -3.98
C ALA A 5 5.60 -3.18 -2.65
N VAL A 6 4.73 -2.43 -1.98
CA VAL A 6 5.01 -1.85 -0.65
C VAL A 6 5.20 -2.93 0.42
N LEU A 7 4.38 -3.98 0.43
CA LEU A 7 4.52 -5.09 1.37
C LEU A 7 5.89 -5.78 1.20
N GLN A 8 6.27 -6.07 -0.05
CA GLN A 8 7.57 -6.67 -0.35
C GLN A 8 8.73 -5.75 0.05
N ALA A 9 8.63 -4.45 -0.27
CA ALA A 9 9.64 -3.46 0.08
C ALA A 9 9.78 -3.28 1.61
N ALA A 10 8.68 -3.30 2.36
CA ALA A 10 8.70 -3.22 3.81
C ALA A 10 9.48 -4.40 4.43
N ARG A 11 9.24 -5.62 3.93
CA ARG A 11 10.01 -6.81 4.33
C ARG A 11 11.49 -6.66 3.98
N ILE A 12 11.82 -6.20 2.78
CA ILE A 12 13.21 -5.98 2.34
C ILE A 12 13.91 -4.94 3.23
N ALA A 13 13.19 -3.91 3.65
CA ALA A 13 13.68 -2.87 4.56
C ALA A 13 13.82 -3.34 6.03
N GLY A 14 13.47 -4.60 6.33
CA GLY A 14 13.63 -5.19 7.66
C GLY A 14 12.45 -4.97 8.61
N ALA A 15 11.26 -4.63 8.10
CA ALA A 15 10.08 -4.52 8.96
C ALA A 15 9.73 -5.88 9.58
N SER A 16 9.65 -5.93 10.92
CA SER A 16 9.31 -7.15 11.66
C SER A 16 7.81 -7.45 11.70
N LYS A 17 6.98 -6.42 11.47
CA LYS A 17 5.52 -6.51 11.37
C LYS A 17 5.04 -5.70 10.17
N VAL A 18 4.25 -6.32 9.31
CA VAL A 18 3.72 -5.73 8.09
C VAL A 18 2.22 -6.01 8.05
N ILE A 19 1.40 -4.98 8.27
CA ILE A 19 -0.06 -5.10 8.31
C ILE A 19 -0.62 -4.65 6.97
N ALA A 20 -1.24 -5.56 6.24
CA ALA A 20 -1.98 -5.24 5.02
C ALA A 20 -3.44 -4.90 5.36
N VAL A 21 -4.00 -3.93 4.64
CA VAL A 21 -5.38 -3.47 4.81
C VAL A 21 -6.04 -3.36 3.43
N ASP A 22 -7.17 -4.03 3.26
CA ASP A 22 -8.00 -3.92 2.04
C ASP A 22 -9.47 -4.22 2.40
N VAL A 23 -10.40 -3.79 1.55
CA VAL A 23 -11.82 -4.09 1.70
C VAL A 23 -12.17 -5.53 1.31
N SER A 24 -11.34 -6.17 0.48
CA SER A 24 -11.61 -7.49 -0.08
C SER A 24 -10.95 -8.60 0.74
N PRO A 25 -11.70 -9.54 1.34
CA PRO A 25 -11.12 -10.72 1.97
C PRO A 25 -10.32 -11.60 0.99
N ALA A 26 -10.71 -11.62 -0.28
CA ALA A 26 -10.07 -12.45 -1.31
C ALA A 26 -8.60 -12.06 -1.60
N LYS A 27 -8.17 -10.87 -1.18
CA LYS A 27 -6.79 -10.40 -1.37
C LYS A 27 -5.86 -10.78 -0.21
N GLU A 28 -6.36 -11.39 0.86
CA GLU A 28 -5.55 -11.76 2.02
C GLU A 28 -4.39 -12.67 1.64
N GLU A 29 -4.67 -13.74 0.90
CA GLU A 29 -3.65 -14.72 0.49
C GLU A 29 -2.54 -14.05 -0.33
N LEU A 30 -2.92 -13.20 -1.29
CA LEU A 30 -1.95 -12.46 -2.11
C LEU A 30 -1.12 -11.46 -1.28
N ALA A 31 -1.73 -10.81 -0.28
CA ALA A 31 -1.01 -9.92 0.63
C ALA A 31 -0.01 -10.67 1.52
N ARG A 32 -0.38 -11.87 2.00
CA ARG A 32 0.51 -12.74 2.79
C ARG A 32 1.70 -13.22 1.96
N GLN A 33 1.47 -13.65 0.72
CA GLN A 33 2.54 -14.00 -0.22
C GLN A 33 3.50 -12.81 -0.48
N ALA A 34 2.96 -11.59 -0.54
CA ALA A 34 3.76 -10.37 -0.67
C ALA A 34 4.51 -9.96 0.61
N GLY A 35 4.32 -10.64 1.73
CA GLY A 35 5.05 -10.41 2.98
C GLY A 35 4.26 -9.76 4.11
N ALA A 36 2.93 -9.67 4.01
CA ALA A 36 2.10 -9.25 5.14
C ALA A 36 2.13 -10.29 6.28
N THR A 37 2.41 -9.84 7.50
CA THR A 37 2.31 -10.66 8.72
C THR A 37 0.88 -10.74 9.22
N ASP A 38 0.14 -9.63 9.06
CA ASP A 38 -1.23 -9.47 9.51
C ASP A 38 -2.07 -8.90 8.36
N TYR A 39 -3.37 -9.25 8.35
CA TYR A 39 -4.32 -8.74 7.37
C TYR A 39 -5.56 -8.21 8.09
N VAL A 40 -6.01 -7.02 7.72
CA VAL A 40 -7.17 -6.34 8.30
C VAL A 40 -8.17 -6.01 7.20
N ILE A 41 -9.42 -6.41 7.41
CA ILE A 41 -10.52 -6.00 6.54
C ILE A 41 -10.87 -4.55 6.86
N ALA A 42 -10.76 -3.68 5.86
CA ALA A 42 -10.98 -2.26 6.03
C ALA A 42 -12.43 -1.95 6.46
N SER A 43 -12.53 -1.21 7.56
CA SER A 43 -13.77 -0.74 8.18
C SER A 43 -13.52 0.56 8.97
N ASP A 44 -14.54 1.12 9.59
CA ASP A 44 -14.40 2.27 10.50
C ASP A 44 -13.58 1.94 11.76
N THR A 45 -13.37 0.66 12.07
CA THR A 45 -12.54 0.20 13.21
C THR A 45 -11.08 -0.04 12.83
N THR A 46 -10.70 0.13 11.57
CA THR A 46 -9.32 -0.13 11.06
C THR A 46 -8.23 0.48 11.96
N PRO A 47 -8.29 1.77 12.37
CA PRO A 47 -7.23 2.35 13.21
C PRO A 47 -7.13 1.70 14.58
N ARG A 48 -8.27 1.28 15.15
CA ARG A 48 -8.32 0.58 16.44
C ARG A 48 -7.71 -0.81 16.34
N GLU A 49 -7.99 -1.53 15.26
CA GLU A 49 -7.45 -2.86 15.00
C GLU A 49 -5.93 -2.82 14.80
N ILE A 50 -5.43 -1.87 14.01
CA ILE A 50 -3.99 -1.67 13.82
C ILE A 50 -3.32 -1.33 15.16
N ARG A 51 -3.93 -0.46 15.97
CA ARG A 51 -3.42 -0.17 17.32
C ARG A 51 -3.37 -1.42 18.19
N LYS A 52 -4.39 -2.27 18.17
CA LYS A 52 -4.38 -3.54 18.91
C LYS A 52 -3.22 -4.44 18.46
N LEU A 53 -2.96 -4.54 17.16
CA LEU A 53 -1.86 -5.33 16.59
C LEU A 53 -0.46 -4.74 16.88
N THR A 54 -0.38 -3.48 17.32
CA THR A 54 0.86 -2.72 17.57
C THR A 54 0.99 -2.30 19.04
N GLY A 55 0.39 -3.04 19.98
CA GLY A 55 0.53 -2.77 21.42
C GLY A 55 -0.04 -1.41 21.86
N GLY A 56 -1.05 -0.92 21.16
CA GLY A 56 -1.74 0.35 21.40
C GLY A 56 -1.12 1.57 20.72
N GLN A 57 0.08 1.45 20.16
CA GLN A 57 0.85 2.59 19.67
C GLN A 57 0.41 3.09 18.30
N GLY A 58 0.10 2.17 17.39
CA GLY A 58 -0.02 2.43 15.95
C GLY A 58 1.27 2.07 15.21
N ALA A 59 1.21 2.08 13.87
CA ALA A 59 2.35 1.76 13.02
C ALA A 59 3.40 2.88 13.02
N ASP A 60 4.68 2.52 12.95
CA ASP A 60 5.80 3.47 12.74
C ASP A 60 5.64 4.24 11.43
N VAL A 61 5.29 3.49 10.37
CA VAL A 61 5.06 3.99 9.02
C VAL A 61 3.75 3.41 8.50
N ALA A 62 2.91 4.27 7.92
CA ALA A 62 1.73 3.87 7.16
C ALA A 62 1.88 4.34 5.72
N VAL A 63 1.63 3.46 4.75
CA VAL A 63 1.71 3.78 3.31
C VAL A 63 0.32 3.61 2.69
N GLU A 64 -0.30 4.72 2.32
CA GLU A 64 -1.64 4.77 1.75
C GLU A 64 -1.56 4.61 0.23
N CYS A 65 -2.24 3.61 -0.32
CA CYS A 65 -2.09 3.19 -1.72
C CYS A 65 -3.38 3.32 -2.56
N VAL A 66 -4.44 3.93 -2.02
CA VAL A 66 -5.76 4.05 -2.67
C VAL A 66 -6.05 5.49 -3.10
N GLY A 67 -5.65 6.49 -2.31
CA GLY A 67 -5.79 7.91 -2.62
C GLY A 67 -7.13 8.51 -2.19
N ARG A 68 -7.93 7.80 -1.40
CA ARG A 68 -9.25 8.30 -0.94
C ARG A 68 -9.11 9.05 0.39
N PRO A 69 -9.88 10.12 0.64
CA PRO A 69 -9.84 10.83 1.92
C PRO A 69 -10.01 9.92 3.15
N ALA A 70 -10.96 8.98 3.08
CA ALA A 70 -11.21 8.04 4.17
C ALA A 70 -10.01 7.11 4.43
N THR A 71 -9.32 6.64 3.40
CA THR A 71 -8.15 5.75 3.57
C THR A 71 -6.93 6.52 4.04
N ILE A 72 -6.76 7.79 3.62
CA ILE A 72 -5.71 8.68 4.14
C ILE A 72 -5.94 8.99 5.62
N ARG A 73 -7.17 9.29 6.03
CA ARG A 73 -7.53 9.47 7.45
C ARG A 73 -7.29 8.21 8.26
N ALA A 74 -7.73 7.05 7.78
CA ALA A 74 -7.50 5.78 8.47
C ALA A 74 -5.99 5.50 8.62
N ALA A 75 -5.17 5.72 7.58
CA ALA A 75 -3.72 5.56 7.65
C ALA A 75 -3.08 6.53 8.66
N TRP A 76 -3.49 7.80 8.67
CA TRP A 76 -3.04 8.80 9.63
C TRP A 76 -3.36 8.40 11.08
N GLU A 77 -4.60 7.99 11.33
CA GLU A 77 -5.07 7.60 12.67
C GLU A 77 -4.44 6.29 13.16
N SER A 78 -4.05 5.42 12.23
CA SER A 78 -3.33 4.18 12.48
C SER A 78 -1.84 4.40 12.76
N THR A 79 -1.29 5.57 12.43
CA THR A 79 0.12 5.89 12.63
C THR A 79 0.38 6.29 14.09
N ARG A 80 1.51 5.88 14.65
CA ARG A 80 1.88 6.23 16.03
C ARG A 80 2.24 7.71 16.19
N ARG A 81 2.39 8.17 17.44
CA ARG A 81 2.98 9.50 17.74
C ARG A 81 4.39 9.58 17.16
N GLY A 82 4.71 10.68 16.49
CA GLY A 82 6.01 10.84 15.81
C GLY A 82 6.23 9.93 14.60
N GLY A 83 5.21 9.18 14.16
CA GLY A 83 5.30 8.29 12.99
C GLY A 83 5.07 9.02 11.67
N ARG A 84 5.20 8.29 10.57
CA ARG A 84 5.03 8.84 9.21
C ARG A 84 3.91 8.16 8.44
N THR A 85 3.01 8.95 7.87
CA THR A 85 2.05 8.53 6.86
C THR A 85 2.50 9.03 5.50
N THR A 86 2.60 8.14 4.52
CA THR A 86 2.98 8.48 3.13
C THR A 86 1.83 8.13 2.19
N VAL A 87 1.34 9.12 1.46
CA VAL A 87 0.28 8.97 0.46
C VAL A 87 0.92 8.71 -0.90
N VAL A 88 0.68 7.51 -1.43
CA VAL A 88 1.10 7.05 -2.76
C VAL A 88 -0.09 6.99 -3.70
N GLY A 89 -1.29 6.70 -3.17
CA GLY A 89 -2.52 6.69 -3.94
C GLY A 89 -2.86 8.06 -4.51
N ILE A 90 -3.48 8.09 -5.70
CA ILE A 90 -3.84 9.33 -6.39
C ILE A 90 -5.30 9.65 -6.08
N GLY A 91 -5.53 10.74 -5.35
CA GLY A 91 -6.86 11.27 -5.08
C GLY A 91 -7.39 12.17 -6.19
N GLY A 92 -8.70 12.37 -6.23
CA GLY A 92 -9.36 13.33 -7.11
C GLY A 92 -9.12 14.77 -6.66
N LYS A 93 -9.17 15.74 -7.60
CA LYS A 93 -8.89 17.16 -7.31
C LYS A 93 -9.82 17.77 -6.25
N ASP A 94 -11.07 17.33 -6.21
CA ASP A 94 -12.10 17.85 -5.30
C ASP A 94 -12.20 17.04 -3.99
N GLN A 95 -11.26 16.12 -3.75
CA GLN A 95 -11.27 15.25 -2.57
C GLN A 95 -10.37 15.82 -1.48
N GLU A 96 -10.99 16.39 -0.46
CA GLU A 96 -10.28 17.00 0.67
C GLU A 96 -9.97 16.00 1.79
N VAL A 97 -8.82 16.17 2.44
CA VAL A 97 -8.47 15.46 3.67
C VAL A 97 -8.42 16.48 4.81
N THR A 98 -9.36 16.38 5.74
CA THR A 98 -9.50 17.35 6.82
C THR A 98 -8.71 16.94 8.06
N PHE A 99 -8.07 17.91 8.70
CA PHE A 99 -7.38 17.76 9.97
C PHE A 99 -7.80 18.88 10.93
N ASN A 100 -7.92 18.58 12.21
CA ASN A 100 -8.03 19.65 13.21
C ASN A 100 -6.63 20.12 13.65
N ALA A 101 -6.47 21.39 14.00
CA ALA A 101 -5.15 21.94 14.34
C ALA A 101 -4.51 21.25 15.56
N LEU A 102 -5.34 20.87 16.54
CA LEU A 102 -4.87 20.23 17.77
C LEU A 102 -4.27 18.85 17.51
N GLU A 103 -4.88 18.03 16.63
CA GLU A 103 -4.35 16.70 16.35
C GLU A 103 -2.99 16.75 15.65
N ILE A 104 -2.75 17.74 14.78
CA ILE A 104 -1.45 17.90 14.10
C ILE A 104 -0.36 18.14 15.15
N PHE A 105 -0.58 19.09 16.06
CA PHE A 105 0.36 19.39 17.15
C PHE A 105 0.52 18.22 18.12
N HIS A 106 -0.60 17.64 18.60
CA HIS A 106 -0.60 16.66 19.68
C HIS A 106 0.10 15.35 19.32
N TRP A 107 -0.10 14.87 18.09
CA TRP A 107 0.46 13.59 17.63
C TRP A 107 1.87 13.72 17.08
N GLY A 108 2.27 14.91 16.60
CA GLY A 108 3.60 15.15 16.04
C GLY A 108 3.96 14.22 14.87
N ARG A 109 2.97 13.76 14.10
CA ARG A 109 3.14 12.87 12.95
C ARG A 109 3.56 13.66 11.71
N SER A 110 4.18 12.97 10.75
CA SER A 110 4.44 13.53 9.42
C SER A 110 3.47 12.93 8.38
N LEU A 111 2.83 13.79 7.59
CA LEU A 111 2.09 13.41 6.38
C LEU A 111 2.90 13.82 5.16
N THR A 112 3.15 12.88 4.25
CA THR A 112 4.02 13.09 3.08
C THR A 112 3.38 12.54 1.81
N GLY A 113 3.68 13.13 0.67
CA GLY A 113 3.32 12.59 -0.65
C GLY A 113 4.45 11.76 -1.24
N CYS A 114 4.10 10.85 -2.15
CA CYS A 114 5.05 10.03 -2.88
C CYS A 114 4.63 9.90 -4.34
N VAL A 115 5.35 10.60 -5.22
CA VAL A 115 5.16 10.50 -6.67
C VAL A 115 6.30 9.67 -7.22
N TYR A 116 5.97 8.56 -7.90
CA TYR A 116 6.97 7.67 -8.50
C TYR A 116 8.03 7.18 -7.50
N GLY A 117 7.61 6.85 -6.27
CA GLY A 117 8.53 6.42 -5.21
C GLY A 117 9.34 7.55 -4.56
N ASN A 118 9.18 8.80 -5.01
CA ASN A 118 10.14 9.89 -4.80
C ASN A 118 11.57 9.44 -5.16
N SER A 119 11.68 8.60 -6.19
CA SER A 119 12.91 7.91 -6.58
C SER A 119 13.74 8.76 -7.54
N ASP A 120 15.06 8.55 -7.49
CA ASP A 120 15.97 8.85 -8.59
C ASP A 120 16.10 7.57 -9.43
N PRO A 121 15.48 7.48 -10.61
CA PRO A 121 15.43 6.23 -11.36
C PRO A 121 16.81 5.73 -11.80
N ALA A 122 17.76 6.64 -12.04
CA ALA A 122 19.12 6.26 -12.43
C ALA A 122 19.86 5.55 -11.29
N HIS A 123 19.53 5.87 -10.04
CA HIS A 123 20.10 5.26 -8.86
C HIS A 123 19.28 4.06 -8.34
N ASP A 124 17.96 4.22 -8.26
CA ASP A 124 17.07 3.30 -7.54
C ASP A 124 16.65 2.09 -8.38
N LEU A 125 16.53 2.21 -9.71
CA LEU A 125 16.16 1.08 -10.56
C LEU A 125 17.22 -0.04 -10.56
N PRO A 126 18.54 0.24 -10.65
CA PRO A 126 19.57 -0.78 -10.46
C PRO A 126 19.43 -1.54 -9.15
N VAL A 127 19.18 -0.83 -8.04
CA VAL A 127 18.98 -1.45 -6.71
C VAL A 127 17.77 -2.38 -6.72
N LEU A 128 16.63 -1.94 -7.25
CA LEU A 128 15.44 -2.78 -7.38
C LEU A 128 15.70 -4.01 -8.26
N ALA A 129 16.40 -3.84 -9.38
CA ALA A 129 16.78 -4.94 -10.27
C ALA A 129 17.62 -5.99 -9.54
N ASP A 130 18.53 -5.59 -8.65
CA ASP A 130 19.34 -6.52 -7.86
C ASP A 130 18.52 -7.27 -6.81
N HIS A 131 17.53 -6.62 -6.19
CA HIS A 131 16.57 -7.32 -5.33
C HIS A 131 15.73 -8.35 -6.10
N ILE A 132 15.37 -8.05 -7.36
CA ILE A 132 14.65 -8.98 -8.23
C ILE A 132 15.54 -10.16 -8.61
N ARG A 133 16.77 -9.92 -9.09
CA ARG A 133 17.72 -10.98 -9.45
C ARG A 133 18.06 -11.89 -8.28
N ALA A 134 18.13 -11.33 -7.07
CA ALA A 134 18.35 -12.09 -5.85
C ALA A 134 17.10 -12.79 -5.29
N GLY A 135 15.95 -12.71 -5.98
CA GLY A 135 14.69 -13.33 -5.55
C GLY A 135 14.06 -12.70 -4.30
N ARG A 136 14.52 -11.51 -3.87
CA ARG A 136 13.99 -10.81 -2.70
C ARG A 136 12.73 -10.01 -3.02
N PHE A 137 12.57 -9.60 -4.29
CA PHE A 137 11.40 -8.90 -4.82
C PHE A 137 10.85 -9.71 -6.01
N ASP A 138 9.61 -10.18 -5.88
CA ASP A 138 8.94 -11.02 -6.85
C ASP A 138 7.92 -10.20 -7.66
N LEU A 139 8.24 -9.98 -8.94
CA LEU A 139 7.35 -9.33 -9.90
C LEU A 139 6.28 -10.27 -10.45
N SER A 140 6.55 -11.58 -10.48
CA SER A 140 5.66 -12.57 -11.06
C SER A 140 4.38 -12.72 -10.25
N MET A 141 4.48 -12.73 -8.91
CA MET A 141 3.31 -12.77 -8.03
C MET A 141 2.37 -11.58 -8.22
N MET A 142 2.88 -10.44 -8.70
CA MET A 142 2.06 -9.25 -8.92
C MET A 142 1.19 -9.37 -10.18
N VAL A 143 1.56 -10.26 -11.10
CA VAL A 143 0.83 -10.54 -12.34
C VAL A 143 -0.17 -11.66 -12.07
N THR A 144 -1.45 -11.34 -12.15
CA THR A 144 -2.54 -12.30 -11.92
C THR A 144 -3.16 -12.81 -13.22
N GLU A 145 -2.88 -12.15 -14.34
CA GLU A 145 -3.48 -12.47 -15.63
C GLU A 145 -2.48 -12.15 -16.75
N HIS A 146 -2.35 -13.05 -17.72
CA HIS A 146 -1.64 -12.81 -18.97
C HIS A 146 -2.67 -12.73 -20.09
N ILE A 147 -2.64 -11.65 -20.86
CA ILE A 147 -3.62 -11.37 -21.91
C ILE A 147 -2.93 -11.03 -23.24
N GLY A 148 -3.57 -11.35 -24.36
CA GLY A 148 -3.25 -10.74 -25.64
C GLY A 148 -3.87 -9.34 -25.78
N LEU A 149 -3.62 -8.66 -26.89
CA LEU A 149 -4.16 -7.32 -27.17
C LEU A 149 -5.70 -7.31 -27.20
N GLU A 150 -6.29 -8.39 -27.67
CA GLU A 150 -7.73 -8.63 -27.73
C GLU A 150 -8.39 -8.73 -26.34
N GLY A 151 -7.62 -9.07 -25.29
CA GLY A 151 -8.11 -9.19 -23.92
C GLY A 151 -8.18 -7.87 -23.15
N ILE A 152 -7.67 -6.77 -23.71
CA ILE A 152 -7.58 -5.46 -23.04
C ILE A 152 -8.94 -4.98 -22.49
N PRO A 153 -10.07 -5.06 -23.22
CA PRO A 153 -11.35 -4.59 -22.70
C PRO A 153 -11.78 -5.32 -21.41
N ALA A 154 -11.67 -6.65 -21.38
CA ALA A 154 -12.03 -7.46 -20.22
C ALA A 154 -11.11 -7.17 -19.01
N ALA A 155 -9.83 -6.88 -19.24
CA ALA A 155 -8.92 -6.49 -18.17
C ALA A 155 -9.28 -5.14 -17.53
N PHE A 156 -9.82 -4.18 -18.31
CA PHE A 156 -10.36 -2.94 -17.74
C PHE A 156 -11.60 -3.19 -16.88
N ASP A 157 -12.50 -4.07 -17.30
CA ASP A 157 -13.68 -4.44 -16.51
C ASP A 157 -13.28 -5.10 -15.17
N ASN A 158 -12.30 -6.00 -15.21
CA ASN A 158 -11.73 -6.64 -14.01
C ASN A 158 -11.10 -5.61 -13.07
N MET A 159 -10.34 -4.64 -13.61
CA MET A 159 -9.73 -3.56 -12.84
C MET A 159 -10.79 -2.70 -12.12
N ILE A 160 -11.86 -2.31 -12.82
CA ILE A 160 -12.97 -1.54 -12.24
C ILE A 160 -13.67 -2.35 -11.15
N ALA A 161 -13.87 -3.65 -11.37
CA ALA A 161 -14.45 -4.56 -10.39
C ALA A 161 -13.51 -4.89 -9.20
N GLY A 162 -12.27 -4.38 -9.21
CA GLY A 162 -11.27 -4.63 -8.16
C GLY A 162 -10.79 -6.08 -8.09
N LYS A 163 -10.88 -6.82 -9.19
CA LYS A 163 -10.47 -8.23 -9.30
C LYS A 163 -9.00 -8.33 -9.74
N GLY A 164 -8.26 -9.24 -9.11
CA GLY A 164 -6.87 -9.52 -9.46
C GLY A 164 -5.86 -8.48 -8.97
N GLY A 165 -4.65 -8.55 -9.54
CA GLY A 165 -3.49 -7.73 -9.19
C GLY A 165 -3.00 -6.87 -10.35
N ARG A 166 -2.40 -7.48 -11.38
CA ARG A 166 -1.94 -6.84 -12.62
C ARG A 166 -2.19 -7.78 -13.80
N ALA A 167 -2.74 -7.24 -14.88
CA ALA A 167 -2.78 -7.91 -16.17
C ALA A 167 -1.50 -7.57 -16.96
N LEU A 168 -0.82 -8.59 -17.48
CA LEU A 168 0.35 -8.44 -18.34
C LEU A 168 -0.06 -8.73 -19.79
N VAL A 169 0.12 -7.74 -20.66
CA VAL A 169 -0.10 -7.92 -22.10
C VAL A 169 1.13 -8.60 -22.69
N VAL A 170 0.92 -9.71 -23.41
CA VAL A 170 1.95 -10.50 -24.10
C VAL A 170 1.66 -10.52 -25.60
N PHE A 171 2.72 -10.53 -26.42
CA PHE A 171 2.68 -10.48 -27.88
C PHE A 171 3.75 -11.38 -28.51
#